data_AF-A0A356EPQ2-F1
#
_entry.id   AF-A0A356EPQ2-F1
#
_cell.length_a   1.000
_cell.length_b   1.000
_cell.length_c   1.000
_cell.angle_alpha   90.00
_cell.angle_beta   90.00
_cell.angle_gamma   90.00
#
_symmetry.space_group_name_H-M   'P 1'
#
loop_
_entity.id
_entity.type
_entity.pdbx_description
1 polymer ?
#
loop_
_entity_poly.entity_id
_entity_poly.type
_entity_poly.pdbx_seq_one_letter_code
_entity_poly.pdbx_strand_id
1 'polypeptide(L)'
;MTIDELIGRLEEYRDDLGGDAEVRLMTQQNWPFENTICGLASGEEILDASEEDEDAADEAVDAPDVVYLCEGEQLCYGTKRAWEVAY
;
A
#
# COMPACT_ATOMS: atom_id res chain seq x y z
N MET A 1 7.67 9.65 -3.74
CA MET A 1 6.30 9.71 -4.26
C MET A 1 5.70 11.06 -3.92
N THR A 2 5.34 11.84 -4.93
CA THR A 2 4.58 13.09 -4.82
C THR A 2 3.08 12.81 -4.87
N ILE A 3 2.25 13.84 -4.65
CA ILE A 3 0.79 13.74 -4.77
C ILE A 3 0.38 13.37 -6.19
N ASP A 4 0.92 14.03 -7.21
CA ASP A 4 0.58 13.76 -8.61
C ASP A 4 0.99 12.34 -9.04
N GLU A 5 2.16 11.87 -8.58
CA GLU A 5 2.61 10.50 -8.79
C GLU A 5 1.69 9.48 -8.12
N LEU A 6 1.22 9.76 -6.90
CA LEU A 6 0.28 8.89 -6.19
C LEU A 6 -1.09 8.89 -6.87
N ILE A 7 -1.61 10.06 -7.24
CA ILE A 7 -2.89 10.17 -7.95
C ILE A 7 -2.83 9.41 -9.26
N GLY A 8 -1.79 9.60 -10.08
CA GLY A 8 -1.65 8.90 -11.35
C GLY A 8 -1.69 7.38 -11.18
N ARG A 9 -0.97 6.84 -10.19
CA ARG A 9 -1.02 5.40 -9.89
C ARG A 9 -2.39 4.94 -9.39
N LEU A 10 -3.07 5.73 -8.57
CA LEU A 10 -4.42 5.40 -8.11
C LEU A 10 -5.46 5.49 -9.24
N GLU A 11 -5.27 6.39 -10.21
CA GLU A 11 -6.11 6.46 -11.41
C GLU A 11 -5.93 5.22 -12.29
N GLU A 12 -4.70 4.72 -12.45
CA GLU A 12 -4.41 3.45 -13.13
C GLU A 12 -5.18 2.30 -12.46
N TYR A 13 -5.02 2.10 -11.13
CA TYR A 13 -5.77 1.05 -10.42
C TYR A 13 -7.28 1.26 -10.40
N ARG A 14 -7.75 2.52 -10.43
CA ARG A 14 -9.18 2.83 -10.50
C ARG A 14 -9.79 2.36 -11.82
N ASP A 15 -9.06 2.47 -12.92
CA ASP A 15 -9.52 2.01 -14.23
C ASP A 15 -9.66 0.48 -14.26
N ASP A 16 -8.81 -0.24 -13.51
CA ASP A 16 -8.80 -1.71 -13.45
C ASP A 16 -9.76 -2.29 -12.39
N LEU A 17 -9.72 -1.77 -11.16
CA LEU A 17 -10.42 -2.32 -9.98
C LEU A 17 -11.72 -1.58 -9.63
N GLY A 18 -11.94 -0.39 -10.19
CA GLY A 18 -13.07 0.47 -9.87
C GLY A 18 -12.76 1.52 -8.78
N GLY A 19 -13.53 2.62 -8.79
CA GLY A 19 -13.30 3.76 -7.91
C GLY A 19 -13.71 3.57 -6.45
N ASP A 20 -14.36 2.45 -6.14
CA ASP A 20 -14.78 2.01 -4.81
C ASP A 20 -13.83 0.98 -4.19
N ALA A 21 -12.74 0.63 -4.88
CA ALA A 21 -11.68 -0.22 -4.35
C ALA A 21 -11.08 0.37 -3.06
N GLU A 22 -10.89 -0.50 -2.07
CA GLU A 22 -10.35 -0.08 -0.77
C GLU A 22 -8.84 0.16 -0.87
N VAL A 23 -8.37 1.25 -0.25
CA VAL A 23 -6.94 1.56 -0.15
C VAL A 23 -6.47 1.30 1.28
N ARG A 24 -5.46 0.44 1.45
CA ARG A 24 -4.88 0.11 2.76
C ARG A 24 -3.41 0.52 2.83
N LEU A 25 -2.93 0.84 4.04
CA LEU A 25 -1.52 1.07 4.31
C LEU A 25 -0.87 -0.24 4.78
N MET A 26 0.23 -0.63 4.16
CA MET A 26 1.04 -1.76 4.58
C MET A 26 2.31 -1.24 5.28
N THR A 27 2.42 -1.52 6.58
CA THR A 27 3.49 -0.98 7.43
C THR A 27 3.74 -1.87 8.66
N GLN A 28 4.94 -1.82 9.24
CA GLN A 28 5.28 -2.54 10.48
C GLN A 28 6.05 -1.65 11.46
N GLN A 29 5.37 -0.83 12.28
CA GLN A 29 6.04 0.10 13.20
C GLN A 29 5.41 0.23 14.59
N ASN A 30 6.26 0.48 15.59
CA ASN A 30 5.90 0.62 17.00
C ASN A 30 5.80 2.09 17.48
N TRP A 31 6.15 3.06 16.62
CA TRP A 31 6.30 4.48 16.93
C TRP A 31 5.90 5.35 15.74
N PRO A 32 5.57 6.65 15.94
CA PRO A 32 5.24 7.53 14.83
C PRO A 32 6.51 7.85 14.03
N PHE A 33 6.66 7.29 12.83
CA PHE A 33 7.72 7.67 11.89
C PHE A 33 7.15 8.30 10.63
N GLU A 34 7.99 9.09 9.98
CA GLU A 34 7.77 9.53 8.60
C GLU A 34 8.48 8.55 7.69
N ASN A 35 7.75 7.81 6.86
CA ASN A 35 8.30 6.86 5.91
C ASN A 35 8.03 7.32 4.48
N THR A 36 8.93 6.98 3.56
CA THR A 36 8.62 7.10 2.13
C THR A 36 7.59 6.03 1.73
N ILE A 37 6.86 6.29 0.64
CA ILE A 37 6.06 5.26 -0.05
C ILE A 37 6.91 4.79 -1.22
N CYS A 38 7.27 3.51 -1.23
CA CYS A 38 8.10 2.95 -2.30
C CYS A 38 7.27 2.59 -3.54
N GLY A 39 6.02 2.18 -3.33
CA GLY A 39 5.14 1.74 -4.39
C GLY A 39 3.73 1.43 -3.92
N LEU A 40 2.93 0.99 -4.88
CA LEU A 40 1.59 0.44 -4.69
C LEU A 40 1.61 -0.98 -5.23
N ALA A 41 0.73 -1.83 -4.71
CA ALA A 41 0.45 -3.15 -5.24
C ALA A 41 -1.03 -3.48 -5.02
N SER A 42 -1.71 -4.07 -5.99
CA SER A 42 -3.03 -4.66 -5.79
C SER A 42 -2.92 -6.02 -5.11
N GLY A 43 -4.01 -6.48 -4.50
CA GLY A 43 -4.08 -7.84 -3.99
C GLY A 43 -3.93 -8.89 -5.09
N GLU A 44 -4.46 -8.62 -6.29
CA GLU A 44 -4.29 -9.46 -7.48
C GLU A 44 -2.81 -9.58 -7.88
N GLU A 45 -2.07 -8.48 -7.98
CA GLU A 45 -0.63 -8.49 -8.31
C GLU A 45 0.19 -9.27 -7.28
N ILE A 46 -0.19 -9.21 -6.00
CA ILE A 46 0.47 -9.98 -4.93
C ILE A 46 0.17 -11.48 -5.09
N LEU A 47 -1.09 -11.85 -5.37
CA LEU A 47 -1.47 -13.25 -5.59
C LEU A 47 -0.77 -13.84 -6.81
N ASP A 48 -0.76 -13.12 -7.94
CA ASP A 48 -0.06 -13.53 -9.16
C ASP A 48 1.44 -13.77 -8.87
N ALA A 49 2.08 -12.86 -8.11
CA ALA A 49 3.48 -13.02 -7.71
C ALA A 49 3.70 -14.23 -6.79
N SER A 50 2.75 -14.57 -5.91
CA SER A 50 2.83 -15.76 -5.04
C SER A 50 2.62 -17.07 -5.80
N GLU A 51 1.78 -17.10 -6.86
CA GLU A 51 1.57 -18.32 -7.67
C GLU A 51 2.82 -18.71 -8.47
N GLU A 52 3.66 -17.74 -8.82
CA GLU A 52 4.94 -17.97 -9.51
C GLU A 52 6.05 -18.49 -8.57
N ASP A 53 5.86 -18.39 -7.25
CA ASP A 53 6.82 -18.83 -6.23
C ASP A 53 6.26 -20.04 -5.43
N GLU A 54 6.72 -21.25 -5.78
CA GLU A 54 6.25 -22.51 -5.17
C GLU A 54 6.44 -22.57 -3.63
N ASP A 55 7.31 -21.73 -3.06
CA ASP A 55 7.56 -21.64 -1.62
C ASP A 55 6.71 -20.55 -0.92
N ALA A 56 5.97 -19.70 -1.66
CA ALA A 56 5.21 -18.55 -1.13
C ALA A 56 3.72 -18.84 -0.83
N ALA A 57 3.31 -20.12 -0.79
CA ALA A 57 1.90 -20.51 -0.62
C ALA A 57 1.22 -19.97 0.66
N ASP A 58 2.01 -19.64 1.69
CA ASP A 58 1.54 -19.06 2.96
C ASP A 58 1.52 -17.51 2.97
N GLU A 59 1.95 -16.85 1.89
CA GLU A 59 2.02 -15.38 1.75
C GLU A 59 0.82 -14.77 1.00
N ALA A 60 -0.18 -15.58 0.68
CA ALA A 60 -1.36 -15.15 -0.06
C ALA A 60 -2.19 -14.08 0.70
N VAL A 61 -2.66 -13.08 -0.05
CA VAL A 61 -3.56 -12.03 0.46
C VAL A 61 -5.02 -12.41 0.20
N ASP A 62 -5.87 -12.31 1.23
CA ASP A 62 -7.30 -12.69 1.12
C ASP A 62 -8.18 -11.70 0.32
N ALA A 63 -7.62 -10.57 -0.13
CA ALA A 63 -8.39 -9.46 -0.71
C ALA A 63 -7.75 -8.97 -2.03
N PRO A 64 -8.14 -9.55 -3.19
CA PRO A 64 -7.55 -9.22 -4.49
C PRO A 64 -7.86 -7.78 -4.95
N ASP A 65 -9.07 -7.28 -4.63
CA ASP A 65 -9.57 -5.98 -5.09
C ASP A 65 -9.08 -4.78 -4.23
N VAL A 66 -8.07 -4.99 -3.40
CA VAL A 66 -7.53 -3.97 -2.48
C VAL A 66 -6.22 -3.44 -3.02
N VAL A 67 -6.02 -2.12 -2.95
CA VAL A 67 -4.73 -1.49 -3.27
C VAL A 67 -3.97 -1.19 -1.99
N TYR A 68 -2.74 -1.68 -1.89
CA TYR A 68 -1.84 -1.45 -0.77
C TYR A 68 -0.85 -0.33 -1.09
N LEU A 69 -0.68 0.60 -0.15
CA LEU A 69 0.44 1.53 -0.11
C LEU A 69 1.59 0.86 0.63
N CYS A 70 2.71 0.61 -0.06
CA CYS A 70 3.85 -0.11 0.50
C CYS A 70 4.86 0.87 1.13
N GLU A 71 5.20 0.62 2.40
CA GLU A 71 6.23 1.35 3.14
C GLU A 71 7.60 1.26 2.45
N GLY A 72 8.32 2.39 2.40
CA GLY A 72 9.71 2.49 1.97
C GLY A 72 10.66 2.67 3.16
N GLU A 73 11.57 3.63 3.05
CA GLU A 73 12.56 3.91 4.09
C GLU A 73 12.01 4.88 5.14
N GLN A 74 12.43 4.68 6.39
CA GLN A 74 12.22 5.64 7.46
C GLN A 74 13.05 6.90 7.23
N LEU A 75 12.39 8.06 7.19
CA LEU A 75 13.02 9.38 7.08
C LEU A 75 13.38 9.94 8.46
N CYS A 76 12.43 9.96 9.39
CA CYS A 76 12.62 10.50 10.74
C CYS A 76 11.50 10.07 11.71
N TYR A 77 11.53 10.63 12.92
CA TYR A 77 10.41 10.52 13.87
C TYR A 77 9.32 11.53 13.50
N GLY A 78 8.09 11.04 13.37
CA GLY A 78 6.92 11.85 13.09
C GLY A 78 6.23 12.35 14.37
N THR A 79 5.03 12.90 14.18
CA THR A 79 4.20 13.46 15.27
C THR A 79 2.91 12.69 15.45
N LYS A 80 2.53 12.45 16.71
CA LYS A 80 1.23 11.82 17.05
C LYS A 80 0.02 12.63 16.54
N ARG A 81 0.21 13.94 16.33
CA ARG A 81 -0.83 14.85 15.80
C ARG A 81 -1.33 14.46 14.41
N ALA A 82 -0.54 13.72 13.62
CA ALA A 82 -0.96 13.25 12.31
C ALA A 82 -2.24 12.39 12.38
N TRP A 83 -2.34 11.51 13.39
CA TRP A 83 -3.54 10.69 13.62
C TRP A 83 -4.73 11.47 14.18
N GLU A 84 -4.52 12.66 14.75
CA GLU A 84 -5.59 13.51 15.27
C GLU A 84 -6.33 14.27 14.16
N VAL A 85 -5.68 14.47 13.00
CA VAL A 85 -6.22 15.29 11.89
C VAL A 85 -6.60 14.47 10.65
N ALA A 86 -6.28 13.17 10.64
CA ALA A 86 -6.56 12.28 9.51
C ALA A 86 -8.06 11.94 9.35
N TYR A 87 -8.94 12.45 10.22
CA TYR A 87 -10.37 12.15 10.28
C TYR A 87 -11.24 13.41 10.19
#